data_AF-A0A2G8SM10-F1
#
_entry.id   AF-A0A2G8SM10-F1
#
_cell.length_a   1.000
_cell.length_b   1.000
_cell.length_c   1.000
_cell.angle_alpha   90.00
_cell.angle_beta   90.00
_cell.angle_gamma   90.00
#
_symmetry.space_group_name_H-M   'P 1'
#
loop_
_entity.id
_entity.type
_entity.pdbx_description
1 polymer ?
#
loop_
_entity_poly.entity_id
_entity_poly.type
_entity_poly.pdbx_seq_one_letter_code
_entity_poly.pdbx_strand_id
1 'polypeptide(L)'
;MSLQPAPTLDRRSALLYLLREADAIDATFFNTTTGTEGPPKVLPWTFHGLELTVKKRTLSQANSPSNITYDINLGEMLQGSTKPLLAYVLRPKIDAEANRAAFKRCLEDLALNKAALMSQQNA
;
A
#
# COMPACT_ATOMS: atom_id res chain seq x y z
N MET A 1 -28.88 3.26 -25.02
CA MET A 1 -27.67 3.90 -24.47
C MET A 1 -27.30 3.15 -23.20
N SER A 2 -26.29 2.29 -23.26
CA SER A 2 -25.78 1.57 -22.10
C SER A 2 -24.97 2.54 -21.24
N LEU A 3 -25.56 3.00 -20.14
CA LEU A 3 -24.83 3.70 -19.09
C LEU A 3 -23.81 2.71 -18.52
N GLN A 4 -22.54 2.86 -18.89
CA GLN A 4 -21.46 2.20 -18.16
C GLN A 4 -21.59 2.67 -16.69
N PRO A 5 -21.66 1.75 -15.71
CA PRO A 5 -21.71 2.14 -14.31
C PRO A 5 -20.51 3.04 -14.03
N ALA A 6 -20.74 4.23 -13.48
CA ALA A 6 -19.66 5.04 -12.96
C ALA A 6 -18.84 4.15 -12.00
N PRO A 7 -17.50 4.11 -12.14
CA PRO A 7 -16.68 3.29 -11.26
C PRO A 7 -17.01 3.65 -9.81
N THR A 8 -17.41 2.65 -9.03
CA THR A 8 -17.79 2.85 -7.64
C THR A 8 -16.58 3.44 -6.91
N LEU A 9 -16.78 4.59 -6.26
CA LEU A 9 -15.75 5.29 -5.51
C LEU A 9 -15.56 4.58 -4.17
N ASP A 10 -14.94 3.40 -4.23
CA ASP A 10 -14.84 2.46 -3.12
C ASP A 10 -13.39 2.02 -2.86
N ARG A 11 -13.12 1.65 -1.59
CA ARG A 11 -11.79 1.26 -1.11
C ARG A 11 -11.15 0.15 -1.94
N ARG A 12 -11.91 -0.84 -2.42
CA ARG A 12 -11.36 -1.94 -3.23
C ARG A 12 -10.89 -1.43 -4.58
N SER A 13 -11.67 -0.57 -5.23
CA SER A 13 -11.30 0.03 -6.52
C SER A 13 -10.01 0.85 -6.42
N ALA A 14 -9.83 1.62 -5.35
CA ALA A 14 -8.60 2.38 -5.09
C ALA A 14 -7.38 1.47 -4.85
N LEU A 15 -7.54 0.35 -4.12
CA LEU A 15 -6.46 -0.62 -3.91
C LEU A 15 -6.04 -1.32 -5.21
N LEU A 16 -7.02 -1.67 -6.06
CA LEU A 16 -6.74 -2.25 -7.38
C LEU A 16 -6.08 -1.24 -8.33
N TYR A 17 -6.40 0.04 -8.19
CA TYR A 17 -5.69 1.11 -8.89
C TYR A 17 -4.22 1.18 -8.44
N LEU A 18 -3.95 1.27 -7.13
CA LEU A 18 -2.58 1.25 -6.60
C LEU A 18 -1.80 -0.01 -6.99
N LEU A 19 -2.47 -1.16 -7.09
CA LEU A 19 -1.87 -2.42 -7.54
C LEU A 19 -1.32 -2.31 -8.97
N ARG A 20 -2.03 -1.62 -9.86
CA ARG A 20 -1.58 -1.38 -11.24
C ARG A 20 -0.45 -0.36 -11.27
N GLU A 21 -0.58 0.73 -10.51
CA GLU A 21 0.45 1.76 -10.42
C GLU A 21 1.77 1.24 -9.84
N ALA A 22 1.70 0.20 -8.99
CA ALA A 22 2.88 -0.45 -8.45
C ALA A 22 3.86 -0.93 -9.54
N ASP A 23 3.37 -1.26 -10.75
CA ASP A 23 4.17 -1.67 -11.91
C ASP A 23 4.93 -0.52 -12.61
N ALA A 24 4.60 0.74 -12.30
CA ALA A 24 5.33 1.91 -12.77
C ALA A 24 6.36 2.46 -11.77
N ILE A 25 6.28 2.04 -10.50
CA ILE A 25 7.19 2.50 -9.44
C ILE A 25 8.60 1.94 -9.68
N ASP A 26 9.61 2.80 -9.56
CA ASP A 26 11.03 2.39 -9.58
C ASP A 26 11.31 1.29 -8.53
N ALA A 27 11.94 0.20 -8.96
CA ALA A 27 12.15 -0.99 -8.15
C ALA A 27 12.91 -0.69 -6.84
N THR A 28 13.79 0.31 -6.81
CA THR A 28 14.53 0.70 -5.59
C THR A 28 13.61 1.16 -4.47
N PHE A 29 12.38 1.59 -4.78
CA PHE A 29 11.36 1.86 -3.77
C PHE A 29 11.09 0.62 -2.90
N PHE A 30 11.16 -0.59 -3.44
CA PHE A 30 10.84 -1.82 -2.72
C PHE A 30 12.03 -2.47 -1.99
N ASN A 31 13.23 -1.89 -2.06
CA ASN A 31 14.41 -2.43 -1.38
C ASN A 31 14.46 -2.09 0.10
N THR A 32 15.14 -2.92 0.90
CA THR A 32 15.62 -2.48 2.20
C THR A 32 16.91 -1.68 2.02
N THR A 33 17.01 -0.52 2.65
CA THR A 33 18.30 0.17 2.72
C THR A 33 19.08 -0.45 3.88
N THR A 34 20.21 -1.09 3.59
CA THR A 34 21.18 -1.48 4.62
C THR A 34 21.85 -0.22 5.13
N GLY A 35 21.63 0.12 6.40
CA GLY A 35 22.21 1.27 7.07
C GLY A 35 21.26 2.47 7.13
N THR A 36 21.09 2.99 8.35
CA THR A 36 20.38 4.22 8.78
C THR A 36 19.14 4.60 7.97
N GLU A 37 17.97 4.46 8.60
CA GLU A 37 16.67 4.93 8.10
C GLU A 37 16.80 6.24 7.30
N GLY A 38 16.71 6.14 5.98
CA GLY A 38 16.47 7.30 5.15
C GLY A 38 15.09 7.88 5.49
N PRO A 39 14.83 9.16 5.15
CA PRO A 39 13.52 9.76 5.36
C PRO A 39 12.44 8.89 4.69
N PRO A 40 11.26 8.72 5.32
CA PRO A 40 10.17 7.97 4.73
C PRO A 40 9.87 8.45 3.31
N LYS A 41 9.93 7.54 2.34
CA LYS A 41 9.59 7.86 0.95
C LYS A 41 8.09 7.75 0.77
N VAL A 42 7.47 8.85 0.32
CA VAL A 42 6.03 8.95 0.05
C VAL A 42 5.83 9.04 -1.45
N LEU A 43 4.92 8.22 -1.98
CA LEU A 43 4.49 8.29 -3.35
C LEU A 43 3.02 8.72 -3.39
N PRO A 44 2.68 9.83 -4.09
CA PRO A 44 1.30 10.26 -4.28
C PRO A 44 0.71 9.74 -5.58
N TRP A 45 -0.60 9.53 -5.60
CA TRP A 45 -1.38 9.25 -6.81
C TRP A 45 -2.72 9.99 -6.77
N THR A 46 -3.30 10.20 -7.94
CA THR A 46 -4.64 10.78 -8.08
C THR A 46 -5.61 9.72 -8.60
N PHE A 47 -6.64 9.42 -7.82
CA PHE A 47 -7.70 8.48 -8.18
C PHE A 47 -9.06 9.19 -8.08
N HIS A 48 -9.71 9.45 -9.21
CA HIS A 48 -10.98 10.20 -9.26
C HIS A 48 -10.96 11.54 -8.51
N GLY A 49 -9.85 12.27 -8.59
CA GLY A 49 -9.69 13.55 -7.90
C GLY A 49 -9.31 13.45 -6.42
N LEU A 50 -9.24 12.24 -5.87
CA LEU A 50 -8.71 11.99 -4.52
C LEU A 50 -7.21 11.72 -4.57
N GLU A 51 -6.48 12.30 -3.62
CA GLU A 51 -5.07 11.97 -3.40
C GLU A 51 -4.95 10.68 -2.57
N LEU A 52 -4.28 9.69 -3.14
CA LEU A 52 -3.85 8.48 -2.45
C LEU A 52 -2.36 8.57 -2.17
N THR A 53 -1.90 8.03 -1.04
CA THR A 53 -0.46 7.97 -0.75
C THR A 53 -0.02 6.60 -0.28
N VAL A 54 1.18 6.20 -0.68
CA VAL A 54 1.89 5.04 -0.13
C VAL A 54 3.19 5.54 0.47
N LYS A 55 3.30 5.45 1.79
CA LYS A 55 4.50 5.82 2.54
C LYS A 55 5.24 4.56 2.96
N LYS A 56 6.48 4.41 2.51
CA LYS A 56 7.36 3.33 2.93
C LYS A 56 8.09 3.68 4.23
N ARG A 57 8.09 2.74 5.17
CA ARG A 57 8.89 2.73 6.40
C ARG A 57 9.66 1.41 6.48
N THR A 58 10.94 1.48 6.80
CA THR A 58 11.78 0.28 7.00
C THR A 58 12.24 0.27 8.45
N LEU A 59 11.72 -0.67 9.25
CA LEU A 59 12.14 -0.80 10.64
C LEU A 59 13.35 -1.73 10.71
N SER A 60 14.51 -1.17 11.02
CA SER A 60 15.70 -1.95 11.38
C SER A 60 15.65 -2.24 12.88
N GLN A 61 15.43 -3.50 13.27
CA GLN A 61 15.83 -3.96 14.59
C GLN A 61 17.26 -4.48 14.50
N ALA A 62 18.08 -4.17 15.49
CA ALA A 62 19.53 -4.41 15.50
C ALA A 62 19.96 -5.86 15.21
N ASN A 63 19.06 -6.85 15.26
CA ASN A 63 19.38 -8.28 15.07
C ASN A 63 18.35 -9.08 14.25
N SER A 64 17.63 -8.50 13.28
CA SER A 64 16.73 -9.28 12.41
C SER A 64 16.55 -8.62 11.03
N PRO A 65 16.29 -9.41 9.96
CA PRO A 65 16.10 -8.83 8.63
C PRO A 65 15.01 -7.76 8.71
N SER A 66 15.33 -6.54 8.28
CA SER A 66 14.45 -5.39 8.43
C SER A 66 13.16 -5.61 7.64
N ASN A 67 11.99 -5.51 8.28
CA ASN A 67 10.72 -5.59 7.55
C ASN A 67 10.45 -4.27 6.82
N ILE A 68 9.71 -4.34 5.72
CA ILE A 68 9.19 -3.14 5.06
C ILE A 68 7.71 -3.00 5.40
N THR A 69 7.34 -1.85 5.93
CA THR A 69 5.96 -1.46 6.20
C THR A 69 5.58 -0.37 5.20
N TYR A 70 4.47 -0.54 4.52
CA TYR A 70 3.88 0.48 3.67
C TYR A 70 2.57 0.96 4.31
N ASP A 71 2.52 2.25 4.61
CA ASP A 71 1.31 2.93 5.05
C ASP A 71 0.56 3.41 3.80
N ILE A 72 -0.62 2.84 3.56
CA ILE A 72 -1.47 3.14 2.40
C ILE A 72 -2.62 4.01 2.88
N ASN A 73 -2.64 5.27 2.44
CA ASN A 73 -3.72 6.20 2.69
C ASN A 73 -4.61 6.30 1.45
N LEU A 74 -5.91 6.05 1.65
CA LEU A 74 -6.91 6.12 0.58
C LEU A 74 -7.79 7.37 0.69
N GLY A 75 -7.35 8.37 1.45
CA GLY A 75 -8.09 9.59 1.72
C GLY A 75 -9.44 9.30 2.38
N GLU A 76 -10.49 9.94 1.87
CA GLU A 76 -11.85 9.85 2.40
C GLU A 76 -12.45 8.43 2.31
N MET A 77 -11.86 7.53 1.50
CA MET A 77 -12.31 6.13 1.36
C MET A 77 -12.01 5.26 2.58
N LEU A 78 -11.29 5.79 3.59
CA LEU A 78 -11.10 5.14 4.89
C LEU A 78 -12.29 5.32 5.85
N GLN A 79 -13.43 5.86 5.37
CA GLN A 79 -14.69 5.95 6.11
C GLN A 79 -14.57 6.59 7.50
N GLY A 80 -13.82 7.69 7.59
CA GLY A 80 -13.61 8.43 8.85
C GLY A 80 -12.46 7.91 9.73
N SER A 81 -11.82 6.79 9.35
CA SER A 81 -10.56 6.37 9.97
C SER A 81 -9.40 7.26 9.48
N THR A 82 -8.64 7.82 10.42
CA THR A 82 -7.38 8.53 10.14
C THR A 82 -6.19 7.58 10.05
N LYS A 83 -6.39 6.27 10.27
CA LYS A 83 -5.33 5.28 10.28
C LYS A 83 -5.12 4.71 8.87
N PRO A 84 -3.88 4.74 8.34
CA PRO A 84 -3.59 4.12 7.05
C PRO A 84 -3.76 2.61 7.12
N LEU A 85 -4.00 1.99 5.96
CA LEU A 85 -3.89 0.55 5.81
C LEU A 85 -2.42 0.14 5.82
N LEU A 86 -2.10 -0.99 6.42
CA LEU A 86 -0.74 -1.45 6.56
C LEU A 86 -0.51 -2.65 5.65
N ALA A 87 0.50 -2.55 4.79
CA ALA A 87 1.03 -3.67 4.02
C ALA A 87 2.44 -4.00 4.53
N TYR A 88 2.66 -5.26 4.91
CA TYR A 88 3.91 -5.73 5.50
C TYR A 88 4.62 -6.70 4.57
N VAL A 89 5.84 -6.36 4.16
CA VAL A 89 6.75 -7.28 3.50
C VAL A 89 7.71 -7.81 4.55
N LEU A 90 7.43 -9.03 5.01
CA LEU A 90 8.23 -9.73 6.01
C LEU A 90 9.43 -10.41 5.34
N ARG A 91 10.61 -10.32 5.98
CA ARG A 91 11.86 -10.90 5.44
C ARG A 91 12.09 -10.51 3.97
N PRO A 92 12.15 -9.20 3.66
CA PRO A 92 12.37 -8.73 2.30
C PRO A 92 13.67 -9.31 1.74
N LYS A 93 13.65 -9.61 0.45
CA LYS A 93 14.79 -10.13 -0.29
C LYS A 93 15.72 -8.99 -0.69
N ILE A 94 16.95 -9.33 -1.05
CA ILE A 94 17.88 -8.41 -1.72
C ILE A 94 17.31 -8.00 -3.11
N ASP A 95 16.47 -8.86 -3.68
CA ASP A 95 15.78 -8.62 -4.95
C ASP A 95 14.55 -7.70 -4.78
N ALA A 96 14.66 -6.51 -5.38
CA ALA A 96 13.63 -5.49 -5.41
C ALA A 96 12.32 -5.96 -6.04
N GLU A 97 12.39 -6.75 -7.12
CA GLU A 97 11.20 -7.21 -7.85
C GLU A 97 10.43 -8.23 -7.02
N ALA A 98 11.12 -9.08 -6.25
CA ALA A 98 10.47 -9.97 -5.31
C ALA A 98 9.74 -9.20 -4.19
N ASN A 99 10.31 -8.11 -3.69
CA ASN A 99 9.67 -7.27 -2.67
C ASN A 99 8.48 -6.50 -3.24
N ARG A 100 8.57 -6.05 -4.49
CA ARG A 100 7.46 -5.46 -5.24
C ARG A 100 6.31 -6.46 -5.40
N ALA A 101 6.60 -7.69 -5.81
CA ALA A 101 5.59 -8.74 -5.92
C ALA A 101 4.91 -9.02 -4.58
N ALA A 102 5.67 -9.03 -3.47
CA ALA A 102 5.10 -9.16 -2.13
C ALA A 102 4.20 -7.97 -1.75
N PHE A 103 4.61 -6.74 -2.05
CA PHE A 103 3.77 -5.55 -1.85
C PHE A 103 2.47 -5.61 -2.67
N LYS A 104 2.55 -5.98 -3.95
CA LYS A 104 1.38 -6.19 -4.81
C LYS A 104 0.43 -7.23 -4.22
N ARG A 105 0.98 -8.33 -3.69
CA ARG A 105 0.17 -9.35 -3.01
C ARG A 105 -0.56 -8.79 -1.79
N CYS A 106 0.09 -7.94 -0.98
CA CYS A 106 -0.58 -7.26 0.12
C CYS A 106 -1.74 -6.37 -0.35
N LEU A 107 -1.58 -5.64 -1.46
CA LEU A 107 -2.67 -4.81 -2.02
C LEU A 107 -3.85 -5.66 -2.49
N GLU A 108 -3.58 -6.79 -3.17
CA GLU A 108 -4.61 -7.76 -3.55
C GLU A 108 -5.36 -8.29 -2.33
N ASP A 109 -4.63 -8.73 -1.29
CA ASP A 109 -5.23 -9.27 -0.08
C ASP A 109 -6.08 -8.21 0.64
N LEU A 110 -5.62 -6.95 0.69
CA LEU A 110 -6.40 -5.81 1.24
C LEU A 110 -7.66 -5.51 0.41
N ALA A 111 -7.60 -5.69 -0.90
CA ALA A 111 -8.73 -5.46 -1.81
C ALA A 111 -9.79 -6.59 -1.73
N LEU A 112 -9.35 -7.81 -1.40
CA LEU A 112 -10.19 -9.00 -1.33
C LEU A 112 -10.75 -9.27 0.08
N ASN A 113 -10.04 -8.87 1.14
CA ASN A 113 -10.49 -9.11 2.51
C ASN A 113 -11.62 -8.16 2.95
N LYS A 114 -12.87 -8.61 2.81
CA LYS A 114 -14.05 -7.97 3.42
C LYS A 114 -13.97 -7.89 4.97
N ALA A 115 -13.30 -8.83 5.63
CA ALA A 115 -13.20 -8.88 7.10
C ALA A 115 -12.27 -7.80 7.69
N ALA A 116 -11.15 -7.48 7.02
CA ALA A 116 -10.28 -6.36 7.40
C ALA A 116 -10.92 -4.99 7.11
N LEU A 117 -11.92 -4.95 6.24
CA LEU A 117 -12.78 -3.79 5.96
C LEU A 117 -13.81 -3.55 7.10
N MET A 118 -14.43 -4.61 7.65
CA MET A 118 -15.41 -4.48 8.73
C MET A 118 -14.80 -4.38 10.14
N SER A 119 -13.62 -4.96 10.39
CA SER A 119 -12.94 -4.86 11.69
C SER A 119 -12.48 -3.43 12.05
N GLN A 120 -12.42 -2.50 11.09
CA GLN A 120 -12.12 -1.08 11.36
C GLN A 120 -13.37 -0.21 11.52
N GLN A 121 -14.58 -0.75 11.25
CA GLN A 121 -15.84 -0.04 11.50
C GLN A 121 -16.31 -0.14 12.95
N ASN A 122 -15.75 -1.08 13.74
CA ASN A 122 -16.18 -1.39 15.11
C ASN A 122 -15.11 -1.10 16.19
N ALA A 123 -14.12 -0.23 15.92
CA ALA A 123 -13.08 0.14 16.89
C ALA A 123 -13.14 1.62 17.26
#